data_AF-M6R905-F1
#
_entry.id   AF-M6R905-F1
#
_cell.length_a   1.000
_cell.length_b   1.000
_cell.length_c   1.000
_cell.angle_alpha   90.00
_cell.angle_beta   90.00
_cell.angle_gamma   90.00
#
_symmetry.space_group_name_H-M   'P 1'
#
loop_
_entity.id
_entity.type
_entity.pdbx_description
1 polymer ?
#
loop_
_entity_poly.entity_id
_entity_poly.type
_entity_poly.pdbx_seq_one_letter_code
_entity_poly.pdbx_strand_id
1 'polypeptide(L)'
;MLEPKFNFFTSINKRKSKTAIRFYNILLLTLLCFTFENCVSYLWHLGTGQLDILLKRKSIQSVLQDPNTKEELKIKLQEVETFREYGIRELALNPSAGFKSFVPLDRKEIGWHVTACYPLKLESYTWWFPIAGTVPYKGYLIGQGKGRRKKTQRKRIGY
;
A
#
# COMPACT_ATOMS: atom_id res chain seq x y z
N MET A 1 69.99 37.47 -11.69
CA MET A 1 69.98 36.78 -10.40
C MET A 1 68.65 36.05 -10.31
N LEU A 2 68.69 34.71 -10.38
CA LEU A 2 67.54 33.82 -10.53
C LEU A 2 67.02 33.42 -9.14
N GLU A 3 65.74 33.66 -8.85
CA GLU A 3 65.07 33.09 -7.68
C GLU A 3 64.18 31.90 -8.13
N PRO A 4 64.19 30.77 -7.38
CA PRO A 4 63.59 29.52 -7.83
C PRO A 4 62.09 29.45 -7.52
N LYS A 5 61.33 28.87 -8.45
CA LYS A 5 59.94 28.45 -8.25
C LYS A 5 59.89 27.20 -7.37
N PHE A 6 59.35 27.30 -6.16
CA PHE A 6 59.06 26.13 -5.31
C PHE A 6 57.56 26.01 -5.06
N ASN A 7 56.82 25.45 -6.02
CA ASN A 7 55.46 24.97 -5.81
C ASN A 7 55.53 23.60 -5.13
N PHE A 8 55.55 23.60 -3.80
CA PHE A 8 55.53 22.38 -3.00
C PHE A 8 54.12 22.17 -2.42
N PHE A 9 53.49 21.07 -2.82
CA PHE A 9 52.29 20.45 -2.22
C PHE A 9 50.91 21.05 -2.50
N THR A 10 50.47 20.99 -3.76
CA THR A 10 49.03 20.82 -4.09
C THR A 10 48.76 19.38 -4.55
N SER A 11 48.84 18.42 -3.63
CA SER A 11 48.32 17.06 -3.85
C SER A 11 47.99 16.37 -2.53
N ILE A 12 47.15 16.99 -1.71
CA ILE A 12 46.49 16.29 -0.60
C ILE A 12 45.06 15.96 -1.04
N ASN A 13 44.93 14.79 -1.66
CA ASN A 13 43.87 13.83 -1.35
C ASN A 13 42.41 14.15 -1.73
N LYS A 14 42.12 14.41 -3.02
CA LYS A 14 40.75 14.36 -3.58
C LYS A 14 40.11 12.95 -3.60
N ARG A 15 40.89 11.87 -3.39
CA ARG A 15 40.41 10.48 -3.43
C ARG A 15 39.71 10.04 -2.13
N LYS A 16 40.23 10.40 -0.93
CA LYS A 16 39.57 10.07 0.35
C LYS A 16 38.22 10.75 0.51
N SER A 17 38.05 11.96 -0.03
CA SER A 17 36.79 12.73 0.05
C SER A 17 35.62 12.02 -0.65
N LYS A 18 35.80 11.48 -1.87
CA LYS A 18 34.71 10.78 -2.57
C LYS A 18 34.28 9.49 -1.86
N THR A 19 35.22 8.76 -1.28
CA THR A 19 34.92 7.54 -0.52
C THR A 19 34.25 7.89 0.82
N ALA A 20 34.71 8.93 1.52
CA ALA A 20 34.08 9.41 2.75
C ALA A 20 32.66 9.94 2.53
N ILE A 21 32.42 10.67 1.43
CA ILE A 21 31.07 11.13 1.05
C ILE A 21 30.18 9.93 0.72
N ARG A 22 30.70 8.90 0.04
CA ARG A 22 29.94 7.65 -0.19
C ARG A 22 29.59 6.94 1.10
N PHE A 23 30.52 6.81 2.04
CA PHE A 23 30.24 6.22 3.36
C PHE A 23 29.24 7.05 4.17
N TYR A 24 29.35 8.37 4.14
CA TYR A 24 28.38 9.26 4.78
C TYR A 24 26.99 9.14 4.17
N ASN A 25 26.87 9.10 2.83
CA ASN A 25 25.61 8.91 2.15
C ASN A 25 25.00 7.54 2.44
N ILE A 26 25.81 6.48 2.51
CA ILE A 26 25.36 5.14 2.88
C ILE A 26 24.86 5.13 4.34
N LEU A 27 25.59 5.75 5.27
CA LEU A 27 25.20 5.87 6.67
C LEU A 27 23.91 6.69 6.85
N LEU A 28 23.74 7.75 6.07
CA LEU A 28 22.54 8.58 6.09
C LEU A 28 21.32 7.80 5.55
N LEU A 29 21.51 7.04 4.47
CA LEU A 29 20.47 6.17 3.89
C LEU A 29 20.07 5.04 4.85
N THR A 30 21.01 4.42 5.55
CA THR A 30 20.69 3.37 6.53
C THR A 30 19.98 3.93 7.75
N LEU A 31 20.41 5.09 8.27
CA LEU A 31 19.72 5.78 9.37
C LEU A 31 18.29 6.18 8.98
N LEU A 32 18.11 6.70 7.76
CA LEU A 32 16.78 7.02 7.22
C LEU A 32 15.91 5.76 7.15
N CYS A 33 16.42 4.65 6.60
CA CYS A 33 15.69 3.38 6.53
C CYS A 33 15.23 2.87 7.92
N PHE A 34 16.04 2.99 8.96
CA PHE A 34 15.68 2.57 10.32
C PHE A 34 14.48 3.35 10.89
N THR A 35 14.32 4.64 10.54
CA THR A 35 13.16 5.42 11.00
C THR A 35 11.82 4.99 10.38
N PHE A 36 11.85 4.22 9.28
CA PHE A 36 10.66 3.84 8.51
C PHE A 36 10.27 2.36 8.61
N GLU A 37 10.91 1.54 9.46
CA GLU A 37 10.67 0.08 9.51
C GLU A 37 9.17 -0.31 9.61
N ASN A 38 8.40 0.43 10.41
CA ASN A 38 6.96 0.19 10.58
C ASN A 38 6.10 0.68 9.41
N CYS A 39 6.60 1.64 8.63
CA CYS A 39 5.90 2.17 7.45
C CYS A 39 6.16 1.29 6.23
N VAL A 40 7.42 0.90 5.99
CA VAL A 40 7.82 0.09 4.82
C VAL A 40 7.14 -1.26 4.86
N SER A 41 7.19 -1.97 5.99
CA SER A 41 6.53 -3.28 6.14
C SER A 41 5.01 -3.21 5.95
N TYR A 42 4.37 -2.12 6.36
CA TYR A 42 2.94 -1.90 6.17
C TYR A 42 2.59 -1.58 4.71
N LEU A 43 3.35 -0.72 4.05
CA LEU A 43 3.16 -0.40 2.63
C LEU A 43 3.44 -1.61 1.74
N TRP A 44 4.47 -2.40 2.06
CA TRP A 44 4.75 -3.67 1.39
C TRP A 44 3.56 -4.65 1.52
N HIS A 45 2.98 -4.76 2.71
CA HIS A 45 1.79 -5.59 2.94
C HIS A 45 0.60 -5.13 2.08
N LEU A 46 0.36 -3.83 1.97
CA LEU A 46 -0.72 -3.30 1.12
C LEU A 46 -0.42 -3.50 -0.37
N GLY A 47 0.80 -3.20 -0.80
CA GLY A 47 1.21 -3.29 -2.20
C GLY A 47 1.15 -4.71 -2.72
N THR A 48 1.72 -5.67 -1.99
CA THR A 48 1.70 -7.09 -2.38
C THR A 48 0.27 -7.65 -2.43
N GLY A 49 -0.57 -7.32 -1.46
CA GLY A 49 -1.94 -7.80 -1.45
C GLY A 49 -2.83 -7.13 -2.51
N GLN A 50 -2.59 -5.84 -2.82
CA GLN A 50 -3.27 -5.19 -3.95
C GLN A 50 -2.84 -5.78 -5.28
N LEU A 51 -1.54 -6.05 -5.45
CA LEU A 51 -1.01 -6.67 -6.65
C LEU A 51 -1.61 -8.07 -6.87
N ASP A 52 -1.74 -8.88 -5.83
CA ASP A 52 -2.39 -10.19 -5.90
C ASP A 52 -3.84 -10.09 -6.41
N ILE A 53 -4.61 -9.10 -5.94
CA ILE A 53 -5.98 -8.85 -6.41
C ILE A 53 -5.99 -8.44 -7.89
N LEU A 54 -5.06 -7.60 -8.32
CA LEU A 54 -4.95 -7.16 -9.71
C LEU A 54 -4.60 -8.32 -10.65
N LEU A 55 -3.67 -9.19 -10.25
CA LEU A 55 -3.23 -10.34 -11.04
C LEU A 55 -4.32 -11.41 -11.17
N LYS A 56 -5.15 -11.59 -10.13
CA LYS A 56 -6.25 -12.57 -10.14
C LYS A 56 -7.54 -12.08 -10.81
N ARG A 57 -7.57 -10.82 -11.25
CA ARG A 57 -8.76 -10.21 -11.85
C ARG A 57 -9.14 -10.90 -13.16
N LYS A 58 -10.41 -11.26 -13.29
CA LYS A 58 -11.03 -11.81 -14.50
C LYS A 58 -12.20 -10.94 -14.94
N SER A 59 -12.52 -10.91 -16.24
CA SER A 59 -13.74 -10.24 -16.70
C SER A 59 -14.98 -11.04 -16.27
N ILE A 60 -16.08 -10.38 -15.94
CA ILE A 60 -17.31 -11.08 -15.55
C ILE A 60 -17.79 -11.98 -16.69
N GLN A 61 -17.80 -11.47 -17.92
CA GLN A 61 -18.14 -12.22 -19.12
C GLN A 61 -17.33 -13.51 -19.26
N SER A 62 -16.00 -13.46 -19.05
CA SER A 62 -15.16 -14.67 -19.11
C SER A 62 -15.49 -15.69 -18.02
N VAL A 63 -15.94 -15.24 -16.85
CA VAL A 63 -16.31 -16.13 -15.74
C VAL A 63 -17.68 -16.78 -15.99
N LEU A 64 -18.62 -16.05 -16.59
CA LEU A 64 -19.94 -16.58 -16.97
C LEU A 64 -19.85 -17.64 -18.07
N GLN A 65 -18.93 -17.46 -19.02
CA GLN A 65 -18.68 -18.40 -20.13
C GLN A 65 -17.91 -19.66 -19.72
N ASP A 66 -17.24 -19.65 -18.56
CA ASP A 66 -16.49 -20.81 -18.07
C ASP A 66 -17.45 -21.93 -17.59
N PRO A 67 -17.38 -23.14 -18.17
CA PRO A 67 -18.24 -24.25 -17.77
C PRO A 67 -17.93 -24.77 -16.35
N ASN A 68 -16.75 -24.50 -15.81
CA ASN A 68 -16.34 -24.95 -14.48
C ASN A 68 -16.77 -23.99 -13.36
N THR A 69 -17.31 -22.82 -13.70
CA THR A 69 -17.81 -21.86 -12.72
C THR A 69 -19.08 -22.39 -12.07
N LYS A 70 -19.11 -22.39 -10.72
CA LYS A 70 -20.28 -22.79 -9.93
C LYS A 70 -21.52 -21.96 -10.30
N GLU A 71 -22.66 -22.62 -10.44
CA GLU A 71 -23.91 -21.98 -10.86
C GLU A 71 -24.33 -20.82 -9.94
N GLU A 72 -24.20 -20.99 -8.62
CA GLU A 72 -24.49 -19.93 -7.65
C GLU A 72 -23.67 -18.65 -7.89
N LEU A 73 -22.41 -18.79 -8.35
CA LEU A 73 -21.58 -17.64 -8.67
C LEU A 73 -22.03 -16.98 -9.99
N LYS A 74 -22.46 -17.77 -10.99
CA LYS A 74 -22.99 -17.22 -12.25
C LYS A 74 -24.22 -16.36 -12.01
N ILE A 75 -25.18 -16.86 -11.22
CA ILE A 75 -26.40 -16.13 -10.85
C ILE A 75 -26.06 -14.78 -10.21
N LYS A 76 -25.18 -14.78 -9.20
CA LYS A 76 -24.74 -13.54 -8.52
C LYS A 76 -24.08 -12.55 -9.48
N LEU A 77 -23.27 -13.04 -10.42
CA LEU A 77 -22.61 -12.16 -11.40
C LEU A 77 -23.58 -11.59 -12.44
N GLN A 78 -24.61 -12.35 -12.84
CA GLN A 78 -25.68 -11.86 -13.72
C GLN A 78 -26.53 -10.78 -13.03
N GLU A 79 -26.81 -10.92 -11.73
CA GLU A 79 -27.49 -9.87 -10.94
C GLU A 79 -26.66 -8.58 -10.90
N VAL A 80 -25.33 -8.69 -10.72
CA VAL A 80 -24.43 -7.53 -10.76
C VAL A 80 -24.50 -6.82 -12.11
N GLU A 81 -24.54 -7.55 -13.22
CA GLU A 81 -24.72 -6.96 -14.56
C GLU A 81 -26.09 -6.27 -14.69
N THR A 82 -27.15 -6.89 -14.17
CA THR A 82 -28.50 -6.30 -14.18
C THR A 82 -28.55 -4.99 -13.41
N PHE A 83 -28.00 -4.93 -12.19
CA PHE A 83 -27.94 -3.70 -11.40
C PHE A 83 -27.08 -2.62 -12.05
N ARG A 84 -25.99 -3.03 -12.70
CA ARG A 84 -25.13 -2.13 -13.46
C ARG A 84 -25.89 -1.51 -14.64
N GLU A 85 -26.64 -2.30 -15.41
CA GLU A 85 -27.46 -1.80 -16.51
C GLU A 85 -28.57 -0.86 -16.03
N TYR A 86 -29.20 -1.17 -14.90
CA TYR A 86 -30.16 -0.29 -14.25
C TYR A 86 -29.52 1.06 -13.90
N GLY A 87 -28.35 1.06 -13.25
CA GLY A 87 -27.64 2.30 -12.91
C GLY A 87 -27.26 3.14 -14.13
N ILE A 88 -26.90 2.49 -15.25
CA ILE A 88 -26.58 3.21 -16.49
C ILE A 88 -27.85 3.84 -17.10
N ARG A 89 -28.93 3.07 -17.22
CA ARG A 89 -30.17 3.50 -17.88
C ARG A 89 -30.96 4.50 -17.04
N GLU A 90 -31.21 4.17 -15.78
CA GLU A 90 -32.13 4.90 -14.91
C GLU A 90 -31.45 6.00 -14.09
N LEU A 91 -30.17 5.82 -13.75
CA LEU A 91 -29.40 6.78 -12.94
C LEU A 91 -28.37 7.56 -13.75
N ALA A 92 -28.37 7.41 -15.08
CA ALA A 92 -27.44 8.04 -16.01
C ALA A 92 -25.95 7.85 -15.61
N LEU A 93 -25.62 6.71 -15.00
CA LEU A 93 -24.23 6.39 -14.68
C LEU A 93 -23.44 6.16 -15.97
N ASN A 94 -22.18 6.58 -15.95
CA ASN A 94 -21.29 6.43 -17.10
C ASN A 94 -21.21 4.93 -17.53
N PRO A 95 -21.46 4.58 -18.81
CA PRO A 95 -21.36 3.20 -19.28
C PRO A 95 -19.96 2.58 -19.13
N SER A 96 -18.92 3.43 -19.05
CA SER A 96 -17.55 3.03 -18.75
C SER A 96 -17.30 2.76 -17.26
N ALA A 97 -18.28 3.04 -16.38
CA ALA A 97 -18.17 2.84 -14.94
C ALA A 97 -17.97 1.36 -14.58
N GLY A 98 -17.71 1.10 -13.30
CA GLY A 98 -17.15 -0.15 -12.77
C GLY A 98 -18.05 -1.40 -12.86
N PHE A 99 -17.67 -2.42 -12.09
CA PHE A 99 -18.35 -3.72 -12.01
C PHE A 99 -18.29 -4.58 -13.29
N LYS A 100 -17.20 -4.49 -14.08
CA LYS A 100 -16.97 -5.38 -15.25
C LYS A 100 -16.05 -6.57 -14.96
N SER A 101 -15.45 -6.61 -13.78
CA SER A 101 -14.45 -7.60 -13.42
C SER A 101 -14.72 -8.20 -12.06
N PHE A 102 -14.41 -9.48 -11.94
CA PHE A 102 -14.50 -10.27 -10.72
C PHE A 102 -13.11 -10.75 -10.31
N VAL A 103 -12.87 -10.86 -9.00
CA VAL A 103 -11.64 -11.44 -8.45
C VAL A 103 -12.05 -12.59 -7.53
N PRO A 104 -11.71 -13.85 -7.86
CA PRO A 104 -11.94 -14.96 -6.95
C PRO A 104 -11.02 -14.80 -5.74
N LEU A 105 -11.61 -14.79 -4.55
CA LEU A 105 -10.88 -14.74 -3.28
C LEU A 105 -10.90 -16.11 -2.64
N ASP A 106 -9.75 -16.50 -2.10
CA ASP A 106 -9.52 -17.69 -1.28
C ASP A 106 -9.99 -17.52 0.18
N ARG A 107 -10.73 -16.45 0.45
CA ARG A 107 -11.09 -15.99 1.80
C ARG A 107 -12.42 -15.28 1.78
N LYS A 108 -13.09 -15.29 2.94
CA LYS A 108 -14.43 -14.73 3.10
C LYS A 108 -14.44 -13.20 3.02
N GLU A 109 -13.45 -12.54 3.62
CA GLU A 109 -13.38 -11.08 3.59
C GLU A 109 -12.06 -10.56 2.98
N ILE A 110 -12.14 -9.43 2.26
CA ILE A 110 -11.00 -8.85 1.54
C ILE A 110 -9.97 -8.30 2.52
N GLY A 111 -10.45 -7.55 3.52
CA GLY A 111 -9.64 -6.73 4.40
C GLY A 111 -10.43 -6.23 5.61
N TRP A 112 -9.71 -5.70 6.58
CA TRP A 112 -10.24 -4.98 7.74
C TRP A 112 -9.89 -3.51 7.65
N HIS A 113 -10.82 -2.68 8.08
CA HIS A 113 -10.55 -1.29 8.35
C HIS A 113 -10.42 -1.07 9.85
N VAL A 114 -9.33 -0.43 10.28
CA VAL A 114 -9.07 -0.13 11.69
C VAL A 114 -9.01 1.37 11.88
N THR A 115 -9.97 1.90 12.62
CA THR A 115 -9.98 3.25 13.19
C THR A 115 -9.71 3.14 14.69
N ALA A 116 -9.27 4.24 15.33
CA ALA A 116 -9.34 4.34 16.80
C ALA A 116 -9.52 5.80 17.22
N CYS A 117 -9.78 5.99 18.50
CA CYS A 117 -10.09 7.25 19.13
C CYS A 117 -9.29 7.35 20.43
N TYR A 118 -8.89 8.55 20.86
CA TYR A 118 -8.21 8.70 22.15
C TYR A 118 -9.17 8.38 23.31
N PRO A 119 -8.69 7.78 24.42
CA PRO A 119 -9.55 7.55 25.58
C PRO A 119 -10.11 8.88 26.10
N LEU A 120 -11.44 8.92 26.26
CA LEU A 120 -12.22 10.09 26.74
C LEU A 120 -12.20 11.33 25.84
N LYS A 121 -11.76 11.22 24.58
CA LYS A 121 -11.90 12.29 23.58
C LYS A 121 -12.55 11.73 22.32
N LEU A 122 -13.55 12.41 21.76
CA LEU A 122 -14.14 12.06 20.46
C LEU A 122 -13.26 12.56 19.29
N GLU A 123 -11.97 12.26 19.35
CA GLU A 123 -10.97 12.65 18.37
C GLU A 123 -10.33 11.41 17.74
N SER A 124 -10.32 11.35 16.40
CA SER A 124 -9.77 10.22 15.67
C SER A 124 -8.25 10.15 15.84
N TYR A 125 -7.76 8.98 16.23
CA TYR A 125 -6.34 8.70 16.18
C TYR A 125 -5.89 8.66 14.71
N THR A 126 -4.87 9.45 14.41
CA THR A 126 -4.34 9.56 13.06
C THR A 126 -2.98 8.89 12.89
N TRP A 127 -2.64 8.56 11.67
CA TRP A 127 -1.31 8.09 11.32
C TRP A 127 -0.79 8.85 10.14
N TRP A 128 0.50 9.16 10.19
CA TRP A 128 1.19 9.84 9.11
C TRP A 128 1.88 8.87 8.16
N PHE A 129 1.82 9.18 6.87
CA PHE A 129 2.49 8.48 5.78
C PHE A 129 3.12 9.49 4.81
N PRO A 130 4.25 9.16 4.15
CA PRO A 130 5.00 10.12 3.34
C PRO A 130 4.25 10.65 2.12
N ILE A 131 3.33 9.87 1.54
CA ILE A 131 2.57 10.27 0.33
C ILE A 131 1.13 10.68 0.69
N ALA A 132 0.44 9.86 1.50
CA ALA A 132 -0.95 10.10 1.85
C ALA A 132 -1.16 11.14 2.97
N GLY A 133 -0.08 11.61 3.60
CA GLY A 133 -0.15 12.49 4.75
C GLY A 133 -0.79 11.82 5.96
N THR A 134 -1.61 12.58 6.69
CA THR A 134 -2.25 12.14 7.92
C THR A 134 -3.62 11.55 7.63
N VAL A 135 -3.83 10.28 7.98
CA VAL A 135 -5.09 9.55 7.75
C VAL A 135 -5.68 9.04 9.07
N PRO A 136 -7.02 9.07 9.26
CA PRO A 136 -7.67 8.64 10.49
C PRO A 136 -7.94 7.12 10.55
N TYR A 137 -7.39 6.34 9.62
CA TYR A 137 -7.64 4.91 9.51
C TYR A 137 -6.46 4.12 8.94
N LYS A 138 -6.47 2.80 9.14
CA LYS A 138 -5.57 1.85 8.45
C LYS A 138 -6.32 0.62 7.96
N GLY A 139 -6.15 0.30 6.68
CA GLY A 139 -6.62 -0.95 6.07
C GLY A 139 -5.62 -2.10 6.29
N TYR A 140 -6.11 -3.33 6.45
CA TYR A 140 -5.29 -4.55 6.51
C TYR A 140 -5.95 -5.67 5.71
N LEU A 141 -5.28 -6.19 4.68
CA LEU A 141 -5.74 -7.39 3.99
C LEU A 141 -5.63 -8.65 4.88
N ILE A 142 -6.65 -9.52 4.82
CA ILE A 142 -6.87 -10.60 5.81
C ILE A 142 -5.90 -11.75 5.71
N GLY A 143 -5.35 -12.03 4.52
CA GLY A 143 -4.47 -13.18 4.27
C GLY A 143 -3.25 -13.30 5.21
N GLN A 144 -3.02 -12.34 6.11
CA GLN A 144 -1.97 -12.38 7.14
C GLN A 144 -2.43 -12.10 8.60
N GLY A 145 -3.73 -12.08 8.93
CA GLY A 145 -4.21 -11.99 10.33
C GLY A 145 -3.87 -10.69 11.10
N LYS A 146 -3.26 -9.69 10.45
CA LYS A 146 -2.74 -8.46 11.09
C LYS A 146 -3.84 -7.53 11.62
N GLY A 147 -5.00 -7.46 10.97
CA GLY A 147 -6.10 -6.58 11.39
C GLY A 147 -6.64 -6.89 12.80
N ARG A 148 -6.90 -8.17 13.08
CA ARG A 148 -7.37 -8.64 14.40
C ARG A 148 -6.31 -8.40 15.49
N ARG A 149 -5.04 -8.73 15.20
CA ARG A 149 -3.92 -8.50 16.13
C ARG A 149 -3.78 -7.02 16.50
N LYS A 150 -3.94 -6.11 15.54
CA LYS A 150 -3.82 -4.66 15.81
C LYS A 150 -4.99 -4.08 16.59
N LYS A 151 -6.21 -4.61 16.39
CA LYS A 151 -7.37 -4.30 17.26
C LYS A 151 -7.08 -4.70 18.71
N THR A 152 -6.56 -5.91 18.92
CA THR A 152 -6.19 -6.38 20.26
C THR A 152 -5.04 -5.57 20.87
N GLN A 153 -4.03 -5.22 20.08
CA GLN A 153 -2.93 -4.35 20.52
C GLN A 153 -3.45 -3.00 21.01
N ARG A 154 -4.36 -2.37 20.25
CA ARG A 154 -4.91 -1.04 20.57
C ARG A 154 -5.76 -1.02 21.83
N LYS A 155 -6.63 -2.02 22.00
CA LYS A 155 -7.37 -2.18 23.25
C LYS A 155 -6.45 -2.30 24.47
N ARG A 156 -5.28 -2.92 24.34
CA ARG A 156 -4.29 -3.03 25.44
C ARG A 156 -3.60 -1.71 25.78
N ILE A 157 -3.49 -0.77 24.85
CA ILE A 157 -2.86 0.55 25.06
C ILE A 157 -3.89 1.66 25.35
N GLY A 158 -5.16 1.30 25.61
CA GLY A 158 -6.21 2.23 26.00
C GLY A 158 -6.95 2.93 24.86
N TYR A 159 -6.89 2.39 23.63
CA TYR A 159 -7.54 2.90 22.42
C TYR A 159 -8.57 1.92 21.83
#